data_AF-A0A3E0B9E2-F1
#
_entry.id   AF-A0A3E0B9E2-F1
#
_cell.length_a   1.000
_cell.length_b   1.000
_cell.length_c   1.000
_cell.angle_alpha   90.00
_cell.angle_beta   90.00
_cell.angle_gamma   90.00
#
_symmetry.space_group_name_H-M   'P 1'
#
loop_
_entity.id
_entity.type
_entity.pdbx_description
1 polymer ?
#
loop_
_entity_poly.entity_id
_entity_poly.type
_entity_poly.pdbx_seq_one_letter_code
_entity_poly.pdbx_strand_id
1 'polypeptide(L)'
;MKTLLIAVAALAVLPAAGAMAGDDCHVGHGAWQPREAVMQAATGLGWHVEKIEADDGCWEVKGRDAQGRRIKAKLDPATLQVVKLRHRDGQQIPERDRGNAPTVAPSAPPSNPLFQNGTPPVVRVN
;
A
#
# COMPACT_ATOMS: atom_id res chain seq x y z
N MET A 1 -34.30 -31.05 42.72
CA MET A 1 -33.52 -29.93 43.30
C MET A 1 -32.01 -30.17 43.10
N LYS A 2 -31.40 -29.58 42.06
CA LYS A 2 -30.13 -28.83 42.13
C LYS A 2 -29.72 -28.43 40.70
N THR A 3 -29.93 -27.15 40.40
CA THR A 3 -29.36 -26.44 39.26
C THR A 3 -27.86 -26.32 39.44
N LEU A 4 -27.08 -26.83 38.49
CA LEU A 4 -25.64 -26.54 38.39
C LEU A 4 -25.46 -25.62 37.18
N LEU A 5 -25.39 -24.33 37.46
CA LEU A 5 -24.98 -23.29 36.52
C LEU A 5 -23.47 -23.43 36.30
N ILE A 6 -23.07 -23.93 35.13
CA ILE A 6 -21.68 -23.90 34.69
C ILE A 6 -21.46 -22.57 33.98
N ALA A 7 -21.04 -21.57 34.75
CA ALA A 7 -20.41 -20.37 34.23
C ALA A 7 -18.93 -20.68 34.01
N VAL A 8 -18.51 -20.85 32.75
CA VAL A 8 -17.08 -20.85 32.39
C VAL A 8 -16.85 -19.64 31.50
N ALA A 9 -16.03 -18.75 32.04
CA ALA A 9 -15.65 -17.47 31.48
C ALA A 9 -15.11 -17.63 30.05
N ALA A 10 -15.71 -16.88 29.12
CA ALA A 10 -15.09 -16.62 27.82
C ALA A 10 -13.81 -15.80 28.06
N LEU A 11 -12.66 -16.47 28.05
CA LEU A 11 -11.37 -15.82 27.95
C LEU A 11 -11.29 -15.17 26.58
N ALA A 12 -11.68 -13.89 26.49
CA ALA A 12 -11.41 -13.06 25.33
C ALA A 12 -9.90 -12.86 25.26
N VAL A 13 -9.21 -13.65 24.44
CA VAL A 13 -7.83 -13.41 24.06
C VAL A 13 -7.83 -12.14 23.21
N LEU A 14 -7.59 -11.00 23.86
CA LEU A 14 -7.32 -9.74 23.19
C LEU A 14 -5.94 -9.86 22.53
N PRO A 15 -5.81 -9.83 21.19
CA PRO A 15 -4.50 -9.68 20.60
C PRO A 15 -3.94 -8.33 21.05
N ALA A 16 -2.78 -8.37 21.71
CA ALA A 16 -2.04 -7.17 22.05
C ALA A 16 -1.66 -6.48 20.73
N ALA A 17 -2.40 -5.42 20.38
CA ALA A 17 -2.01 -4.51 19.32
C ALA A 17 -0.78 -3.75 19.83
N GLY A 18 0.41 -4.31 19.55
CA GLY A 18 1.67 -3.61 19.76
C GLY A 18 1.65 -2.35 18.91
N ALA A 19 1.69 -1.18 19.56
CA ALA A 19 1.96 0.08 18.90
C ALA A 19 3.43 0.11 18.48
N MET A 20 3.74 -0.60 17.40
CA MET A 20 5.05 -0.55 16.76
C MET A 20 5.09 0.72 15.92
N ALA A 21 5.95 1.65 16.31
CA ALA A 21 6.22 2.89 15.56
C ALA A 21 7.06 2.64 14.29
N GLY A 22 6.74 1.58 13.54
CA GLY A 22 7.25 1.32 12.21
C GLY A 22 6.12 1.58 11.22
N ASP A 23 6.42 2.26 10.12
CA ASP A 23 5.47 2.48 9.01
C ASP A 23 5.12 1.18 8.23
N ASP A 24 5.45 0.02 8.82
CA ASP A 24 5.49 -1.32 8.23
C ASP A 24 4.65 -2.29 9.06
N CYS A 25 3.71 -2.97 8.40
CA CYS A 25 2.78 -3.89 9.06
C CYS A 25 3.43 -5.28 9.13
N HIS A 26 3.55 -5.83 10.34
CA HIS A 26 4.22 -7.13 10.56
C HIS A 26 3.20 -8.25 10.76
N VAL A 27 2.40 -8.51 9.72
CA VAL A 27 1.36 -9.54 9.74
C VAL A 27 1.73 -10.67 8.79
N GLY A 28 1.69 -11.91 9.27
CA GLY A 28 1.94 -13.09 8.45
C GLY A 28 0.91 -13.22 7.32
N HIS A 29 1.35 -13.62 6.13
CA HIS A 29 0.54 -13.65 4.90
C HIS A 29 -0.80 -14.40 5.05
N GLY A 30 -0.89 -15.42 5.92
CA GLY A 30 -2.13 -16.17 6.16
C GLY A 30 -3.24 -15.39 6.87
N ALA A 31 -2.90 -14.26 7.52
CA ALA A 31 -3.87 -13.39 8.18
C ALA A 31 -4.30 -12.19 7.31
N TRP A 32 -3.80 -12.09 6.08
CA TRP A 32 -4.13 -10.99 5.18
C TRP A 32 -5.55 -11.14 4.65
N GLN A 33 -6.33 -10.07 4.79
CA GLN A 33 -7.62 -9.94 4.17
C GLN A 33 -7.48 -9.86 2.65
N PRO A 34 -8.42 -10.43 1.88
CA PRO A 34 -8.39 -10.38 0.44
C PRO A 34 -8.59 -8.95 -0.07
N ARG A 35 -8.14 -8.69 -1.30
CA ARG A 35 -8.23 -7.36 -1.93
C ARG A 35 -9.66 -6.83 -1.96
N GLU A 36 -10.64 -7.70 -2.13
CA GLU A 36 -12.07 -7.37 -2.16
C GLU A 36 -12.53 -6.79 -0.81
N ALA A 37 -12.03 -7.32 0.31
CA ALA A 37 -12.33 -6.78 1.63
C ALA A 37 -11.72 -5.38 1.81
N VAL A 38 -10.50 -5.16 1.29
CA VAL A 38 -9.85 -3.84 1.26
C VAL A 38 -10.68 -2.85 0.44
N MET A 39 -11.18 -3.26 -0.73
CA MET A 39 -12.06 -2.43 -1.57
C MET A 39 -13.33 -2.03 -0.84
N GLN A 40 -13.98 -2.99 -0.16
CA GLN A 40 -15.19 -2.73 0.60
C GLN A 40 -14.94 -1.76 1.77
N ALA A 41 -13.85 -1.97 2.52
CA ALA A 41 -13.47 -1.08 3.61
C ALA A 41 -13.21 0.35 3.11
N ALA A 42 -12.42 0.51 2.05
CA ALA A 42 -12.14 1.81 1.44
C ALA A 42 -13.40 2.49 0.89
N THR A 43 -14.28 1.74 0.24
CA THR A 43 -15.56 2.27 -0.27
C THR A 43 -16.49 2.68 0.88
N GLY A 44 -16.49 1.94 1.99
CA GLY A 44 -17.22 2.28 3.22
C GLY A 44 -16.73 3.57 3.88
N LEU A 45 -15.46 3.93 3.69
CA LEU A 45 -14.88 5.21 4.09
C LEU A 45 -15.21 6.36 3.11
N GLY A 46 -15.98 6.08 2.06
CA GLY A 46 -16.34 7.04 1.01
C GLY A 46 -15.21 7.33 0.03
N TRP A 47 -14.22 6.42 -0.07
CA TRP A 47 -13.09 6.60 -0.99
C TRP A 47 -13.37 5.98 -2.35
N HIS A 48 -12.98 6.70 -3.40
CA HIS A 48 -12.91 6.17 -4.74
C HIS A 48 -11.55 5.52 -4.97
N VAL A 49 -11.52 4.19 -4.98
CA VAL A 49 -10.30 3.40 -5.11
C VAL A 49 -9.82 3.34 -6.56
N GLU A 50 -8.58 3.74 -6.82
CA GLU A 50 -7.92 3.63 -8.12
C GLU A 50 -6.96 2.44 -8.18
N LYS A 51 -6.23 2.18 -7.09
CA LYS A 51 -5.27 1.08 -7.00
C LYS A 51 -5.23 0.51 -5.59
N ILE A 52 -5.04 -0.81 -5.51
CA ILE A 52 -4.71 -1.54 -4.28
C ILE A 52 -3.46 -2.38 -4.55
N GLU A 53 -2.48 -2.31 -3.67
CA GLU A 53 -1.24 -3.08 -3.74
C GLU A 53 -0.76 -3.50 -2.35
N ALA A 54 -0.02 -4.60 -2.26
CA ALA A 54 0.67 -5.01 -1.03
C ALA A 54 2.06 -4.35 -1.03
N ASP A 55 2.39 -3.60 0.02
CA ASP A 55 3.63 -2.81 0.12
C ASP A 55 4.12 -2.76 1.58
N ASP A 56 5.39 -3.09 1.81
CA ASP A 56 6.02 -3.13 3.15
C ASP A 56 5.20 -3.87 4.22
N GLY A 57 4.57 -4.98 3.83
CA GLY A 57 3.74 -5.77 4.73
C GLY A 57 2.34 -5.20 4.99
N CYS A 58 1.97 -4.06 4.41
CA CYS A 58 0.65 -3.43 4.52
C CYS A 58 -0.14 -3.51 3.20
N TRP A 59 -1.45 -3.28 3.28
CA TRP A 59 -2.25 -2.92 2.11
C TRP A 59 -2.13 -1.43 1.82
N GLU A 60 -1.71 -1.05 0.61
CA GLU A 60 -1.71 0.32 0.13
C GLU A 60 -2.89 0.58 -0.80
N VAL A 61 -3.69 1.60 -0.48
CA VAL A 61 -4.81 2.08 -1.28
C VAL A 61 -4.50 3.46 -1.81
N LYS A 62 -4.55 3.62 -3.13
CA LYS A 62 -4.48 4.91 -3.81
C LYS A 62 -5.84 5.23 -4.41
N GLY A 63 -6.26 6.48 -4.27
CA GLY A 63 -7.56 6.90 -4.76
C GLY A 63 -7.88 8.34 -4.43
N ARG A 64 -9.18 8.63 -4.34
CA ARG A 64 -9.71 9.92 -3.89
C ARG A 64 -10.58 9.74 -2.65
N ASP A 65 -10.53 10.70 -1.74
CA ASP A 65 -11.47 10.74 -0.62
C ASP A 65 -12.85 11.26 -1.06
N ALA A 66 -13.80 11.33 -0.11
CA ALA A 66 -15.15 11.84 -0.36
C ALA A 66 -15.19 13.31 -0.82
N GLN A 67 -14.11 14.07 -0.60
CA GLN A 67 -13.95 15.46 -1.04
C GLN A 67 -13.26 15.56 -2.42
N GLY A 68 -12.93 14.43 -3.04
CA GLY A 68 -12.25 14.36 -4.33
C GLY A 68 -10.73 14.57 -4.26
N ARG A 69 -10.14 14.67 -3.06
CA ARG A 69 -8.69 14.86 -2.88
C ARG A 69 -7.96 13.56 -3.05
N ARG A 70 -6.78 13.59 -3.68
CA ARG A 70 -5.96 12.39 -3.88
C ARG A 70 -5.37 11.91 -2.55
N ILE A 71 -5.52 10.62 -2.28
CA ILE A 71 -5.02 9.98 -1.06
C ILE A 71 -4.16 8.75 -1.38
N LYS A 72 -3.19 8.49 -0.50
CA LYS A 72 -2.47 7.23 -0.37
C LYS A 72 -2.62 6.78 1.09
N ALA A 73 -3.30 5.65 1.30
CA ALA A 73 -3.54 5.07 2.60
C ALA A 73 -2.78 3.74 2.75
N LYS A 74 -2.11 3.51 3.88
CA LYS A 74 -1.67 2.18 4.30
C LYS A 74 -2.67 1.63 5.33
N LEU A 75 -3.10 0.40 5.13
CA LEU A 75 -4.07 -0.33 5.95
C LEU A 75 -3.39 -1.57 6.54
N ASP A 76 -3.72 -1.87 7.78
CA ASP A 76 -3.31 -3.11 8.44
C ASP A 76 -3.94 -4.30 7.69
N PRO A 77 -3.15 -5.31 7.28
CA PRO A 77 -3.66 -6.35 6.42
C PRO A 77 -4.62 -7.33 7.10
N ALA A 78 -4.61 -7.45 8.43
CA ALA A 78 -5.53 -8.33 9.15
C ALA A 78 -6.86 -7.64 9.48
N THR A 79 -6.78 -6.38 9.90
CA THR A 79 -7.91 -5.63 10.45
C THR A 79 -8.48 -4.57 9.50
N LEU A 80 -7.76 -4.23 8.43
CA LEU A 80 -8.09 -3.14 7.50
C LEU A 80 -8.21 -1.77 8.18
N GLN A 81 -7.57 -1.59 9.33
CA GLN A 81 -7.49 -0.30 9.99
C GLN A 81 -6.48 0.60 9.28
N VAL A 82 -6.81 1.89 9.12
CA VAL A 82 -5.92 2.87 8.50
C VAL A 82 -4.75 3.13 9.42
N VAL A 83 -3.57 2.64 9.04
CA VAL A 83 -2.32 2.88 9.75
C VAL A 83 -1.74 4.24 9.36
N LYS A 84 -1.87 4.63 8.09
CA LYS A 84 -1.34 5.89 7.57
C LYS A 84 -2.22 6.43 6.46
N LEU A 85 -2.52 7.72 6.49
CA LEU A 85 -3.22 8.41 5.41
C LEU A 85 -2.42 9.65 4.99
N ARG A 86 -2.06 9.72 3.73
CA ARG A 86 -1.38 10.89 3.14
C ARG A 86 -2.24 11.46 2.02
N HIS A 87 -2.53 12.76 2.11
CA HIS A 87 -3.08 13.51 0.99
C HIS A 87 -1.93 13.85 0.05
N ARG A 88 -2.07 13.51 -1.23
CA ARG A 88 -1.11 13.91 -2.26
C ARG A 88 -1.54 15.27 -2.79
N ASP A 89 -1.50 16.26 -1.90
CA ASP A 89 -1.53 17.66 -2.27
C ASP A 89 -0.16 17.93 -2.88
N GLY A 90 -0.11 18.47 -4.10
CA GLY A 90 1.10 18.54 -4.92
C GLY A 90 2.20 19.42 -4.33
N GLN A 91 2.84 18.99 -3.25
CA GLN A 91 4.08 19.58 -2.77
C GLN A 91 5.16 19.17 -3.76
N GLN A 92 5.28 20.01 -4.78
CA GLN A 92 6.49 20.25 -5.54
C GLN A 92 7.66 20.13 -4.57
N ILE A 93 8.56 19.22 -4.90
CA ILE A 93 9.89 19.17 -4.32
C ILE A 93 10.41 20.62 -4.40
N PRO A 94 10.70 21.32 -3.30
CA PRO A 94 11.40 22.60 -3.42
C PRO A 94 12.70 22.26 -4.14
N GLU A 95 12.84 22.77 -5.36
CA GLU A 95 14.02 22.66 -6.21
C GLU A 95 15.22 22.98 -5.34
N ARG A 96 15.91 21.95 -4.86
CA ARG A 96 17.12 22.11 -4.07
C ARG A 96 18.19 22.48 -5.06
N ASP A 97 18.30 23.79 -5.27
CA ASP A 97 19.49 24.50 -5.69
C ASP A 97 20.30 23.73 -6.75
N ARG A 98 19.77 23.69 -7.98
CA ARG A 98 20.52 23.26 -9.16
C ARG A 98 21.41 24.41 -9.66
N GLY A 99 22.06 25.11 -8.75
CA GLY A 99 23.19 25.97 -9.03
C GLY A 99 24.44 25.10 -9.15
N ASN A 100 24.90 24.90 -10.39
CA ASN A 100 26.20 24.30 -10.74
C ASN A 100 26.27 22.75 -10.80
N ALA A 101 25.72 22.17 -11.88
CA ALA A 101 26.20 20.88 -12.39
C ALA A 101 26.64 21.09 -13.85
N PRO A 102 27.87 20.69 -14.25
CA PRO A 102 28.28 20.78 -15.65
C PRO A 102 27.37 19.89 -16.50
N THR A 103 26.98 20.37 -17.67
CA THR A 103 26.20 19.63 -18.68
C THR A 103 26.96 18.36 -19.07
N VAL A 104 26.65 17.24 -18.41
CA VAL A 104 27.08 15.93 -18.90
C VAL A 104 26.13 15.57 -20.03
N ALA A 105 26.66 15.52 -21.25
CA ALA A 105 25.96 15.05 -22.43
C ALA A 105 25.29 13.68 -22.16
N PRO A 106 24.16 13.36 -22.82
CA PRO A 106 23.54 12.05 -22.65
C PRO A 106 24.55 10.97 -23.04
N SER A 107 25.02 10.21 -22.05
CA SER A 107 25.83 9.03 -22.31
C SER A 107 24.92 8.03 -23.02
N ALA A 108 25.33 7.63 -24.23
CA ALA A 108 24.61 6.63 -25.00
C ALA A 108 24.36 5.38 -24.13
N PRO A 109 23.19 4.72 -24.27
CA PRO A 109 22.95 3.48 -23.55
C PRO A 109 24.08 2.48 -23.86
N PRO A 110 24.49 1.65 -22.87
CA PRO A 110 25.50 0.64 -23.11
C PRO A 110 25.03 -0.29 -24.23
N SER A 111 25.95 -0.65 -25.13
CA SER A 111 25.67 -1.57 -26.24
C SER A 111 25.10 -2.88 -25.68
N ASN A 112 23.78 -3.08 -25.86
CA ASN A 112 23.09 -4.31 -25.50
C ASN A 112 22.61 -4.99 -26.81
N PRO A 113 22.94 -6.27 -27.04
CA PRO A 113 22.56 -6.95 -28.26
C PRO A 113 21.06 -7.02 -28.52
N LEU A 114 20.22 -6.78 -27.51
CA LEU A 114 18.75 -6.81 -27.60
C LEU A 114 18.12 -5.62 -28.35
N PHE A 115 18.84 -4.51 -28.56
CA PHE A 115 18.28 -3.28 -29.14
C PHE A 115 19.00 -2.82 -30.42
N GLN A 116 19.86 -3.66 -30.99
CA GLN A 116 20.88 -3.30 -31.99
C GLN A 116 20.37 -2.65 -33.28
N ASN A 117 19.05 -2.64 -33.53
CA ASN A 117 18.49 -2.12 -34.79
C ASN A 117 17.32 -1.14 -34.60
N GLY A 118 17.04 -0.70 -33.36
CA GLY A 118 15.90 0.20 -33.10
C GLY A 118 14.52 -0.44 -33.35
N THR A 119 14.46 -1.71 -33.75
CA THR A 119 13.22 -2.46 -33.91
C THR A 119 12.75 -2.96 -32.55
N PRO A 120 11.53 -2.60 -32.09
CA PRO A 120 11.00 -3.13 -30.84
C PRO A 120 10.85 -4.66 -30.94
N PRO A 121 11.27 -5.43 -29.91
CA PRO A 121 11.12 -6.88 -29.92
C PRO A 121 9.64 -7.25 -29.88
N VAL A 122 9.21 -8.08 -30.82
CA VAL A 122 7.84 -8.61 -30.87
C VAL A 122 7.73 -9.88 -30.03
N VAL A 123 6.81 -9.88 -29.08
CA VAL A 123 6.44 -11.06 -28.28
C VAL A 123 5.73 -12.06 -29.19
N ARG A 124 6.27 -13.27 -29.33
CA ARG A 124 5.56 -14.40 -29.95
C ARG A 124 4.66 -15.03 -28.89
N VAL A 125 3.35 -14.88 -29.05
CA VAL A 125 2.36 -15.67 -28.31
C VAL A 125 2.20 -17.01 -29.03
N ASN A 126 2.33 -18.11 -28.29
CA ASN A 126 2.13 -19.47 -28.77
C ASN A 126 0.77 -19.98 -28.30
#